data_AF-U2SP47-F1
#
_entry.id   AF-U2SP47-F1
#
_cell.length_a   1.000
_cell.length_b   1.000
_cell.length_c   1.000
_cell.angle_alpha   90.00
_cell.angle_beta   90.00
_cell.angle_gamma   90.00
#
_symmetry.space_group_name_H-M   'P 1'
#
loop_
_entity.id
_entity.type
_entity.pdbx_description
1 polymer ?
#
loop_
_entity_poly.entity_id
_entity_poly.type
_entity_poly.pdbx_seq_one_letter_code
_entity_poly.pdbx_strand_id
1 'polypeptide(L)' 'MVKKGQLENIDKQIENKFYAFKDYADRRKINWGVVRDKDTRLYINNTNYTKEMNNENCKRLEDLF' A
#
# COMPACT_ATOMS: atom_id res chain seq x y z
N MET A 1 -26.77 5.27 0.84
CA MET A 1 -25.55 5.59 0.07
C MET A 1 -24.41 4.79 0.65
N VAL A 2 -23.98 3.71 -0.01
CA VAL A 2 -22.82 2.94 0.46
C VAL A 2 -21.58 3.77 0.16
N LYS A 3 -20.80 4.13 1.18
CA LYS A 3 -19.49 4.78 0.97
C LYS A 3 -18.65 3.84 0.09
N LYS A 4 -18.19 4.33 -1.07
CA LYS A 4 -17.12 3.66 -1.83
C LYS A 4 -15.92 3.56 -0.88
N GLY A 5 -15.67 2.36 -0.35
CA GLY A 5 -14.70 2.10 0.72
C GLY A 5 -15.22 1.21 1.86
N GLN A 6 -16.54 1.04 2.02
CA GLN A 6 -17.14 0.21 3.09
C GLN A 6 -17.36 -1.26 2.72
N LEU A 7 -17.11 -1.66 1.47
CA LEU A 7 -16.76 -3.06 1.19
C LEU A 7 -15.30 -3.24 1.57
N GLU A 8 -15.05 -3.15 2.87
CA GLU A 8 -13.82 -3.54 3.53
C GLU A 8 -13.61 -5.03 3.30
N ASN A 9 -13.21 -5.42 2.09
CA ASN A 9 -12.31 -6.55 1.91
C ASN A 9 -10.95 -6.12 2.48
N ILE A 10 -10.90 -5.85 3.79
CA ILE A 10 -9.66 -5.83 4.53
C ILE A 10 -9.21 -7.28 4.50
N ASP A 11 -8.42 -7.59 3.48
CA ASP A 11 -7.68 -8.82 3.40
C ASP A 11 -6.94 -8.97 4.73
N LYS A 12 -7.39 -9.91 5.57
CA LYS A 12 -6.83 -10.13 6.91
C LYS A 12 -5.34 -10.48 6.84
N GLN A 13 -4.86 -10.90 5.67
CA GLN A 13 -3.48 -11.27 5.40
C GLN A 13 -2.70 -10.17 4.68
N ILE A 14 -3.26 -8.97 4.47
CA ILE A 14 -2.59 -7.90 3.72
C ILE A 14 -1.24 -7.52 4.32
N GLU A 15 -1.12 -7.57 5.64
CA GLU A 15 0.14 -7.34 6.36
C GLU A 15 1.15 -8.46 6.08
N ASN A 16 0.73 -9.72 6.17
CA ASN A 16 1.56 -10.88 5.84
C ASN A 16 2.02 -10.85 4.38
N LYS A 17 1.13 -10.48 3.45
CA LYS A 17 1.45 -10.30 2.03
C LYS A 17 2.47 -9.17 1.84
N PHE A 18 2.29 -8.03 2.50
CA PHE A 18 3.23 -6.92 2.45
C PHE A 18 4.65 -7.37 2.83
N TYR A 19 4.80 -8.08 3.96
CA TYR A 19 6.11 -8.56 4.40
C TYR A 19 6.68 -9.66 3.50
N ALA A 20 5.85 -10.57 2.99
CA ALA A 20 6.30 -11.59 2.05
C ALA A 20 6.81 -10.99 0.73
N PHE A 21 6.13 -9.98 0.20
CA PHE A 21 6.59 -9.28 -1.01
C PHE A 21 7.84 -8.44 -0.74
N LYS A 22 7.94 -7.80 0.43
CA LYS A 22 9.13 -7.07 0.86
C LYS A 22 10.37 -7.97 0.87
N ASP A 23 10.28 -9.08 1.58
CA ASP A 23 11.36 -10.06 1.68
C ASP A 23 11.73 -10.64 0.31
N TYR A 24 10.74 -10.97 -0.52
CA TYR A 24 10.98 -11.45 -1.88
C TYR A 24 11.75 -10.42 -2.73
N ALA A 25 11.31 -9.16 -2.72
CA ALA A 25 11.93 -8.10 -3.49
C ALA A 25 13.36 -7.79 -3.02
N ASP A 26 13.59 -7.78 -1.70
CA ASP A 26 14.92 -7.58 -1.11
C ASP A 26 15.91 -8.69 -1.51
N ARG A 27 15.43 -9.94 -1.55
CA ARG A 27 16.20 -11.12 -2.01
C ARG A 27 16.48 -11.09 -3.50
N ARG A 28 15.54 -10.58 -4.31
CA ARG A 28 15.63 -10.54 -5.77
C ARG A 28 16.19 -9.23 -6.34
N LYS A 29 16.47 -8.24 -5.49
CA LYS A 29 16.92 -6.90 -5.89
C LYS A 29 15.94 -6.22 -6.86
N ILE A 30 14.64 -6.38 -6.58
CA ILE A 30 13.54 -5.80 -7.35
C ILE A 30 13.04 -4.54 -6.64
N ASN A 31 12.84 -3.46 -7.39
CA ASN A 31 12.10 -2.31 -6.89
C ASN A 31 10.61 -2.65 -6.83
N TRP A 32 10.01 -2.58 -5.65
CA TRP A 32 8.61 -2.95 -5.41
C TRP A 32 7.93 -1.90 -4.54
N GLY A 33 6.60 -1.96 -4.51
CA GLY A 33 5.81 -1.16 -3.58
C GLY A 33 4.33 -1.47 -3.59
N VAL A 34 3.66 -1.16 -2.49
CA VAL A 34 2.20 -1.31 -2.38
C VAL A 34 1.52 -0.01 -2.73
N VAL A 35 0.69 -0.05 -3.77
CA VAL A 35 -0.16 1.06 -4.19
C VAL A 35 -1.57 0.89 -3.62
N ARG A 36 -2.11 1.96 -3.03
CA ARG A 36 -3.47 2.02 -2.49
C ARG A 36 -4.20 3.24 -3.02
N ASP A 37 -5.48 3.07 -3.33
CA ASP A 37 -6.39 4.18 -3.61
C ASP A 37 -6.79 4.86 -2.30
N LYS A 38 -6.78 6.19 -2.31
CA LYS A 38 -7.35 7.04 -1.26
C LYS A 38 -7.92 8.27 -1.94
N ASP A 39 -9.22 8.49 -1.74
CA ASP A 39 -9.94 9.64 -2.29
C ASP A 39 -9.69 9.82 -3.80
N THR A 40 -9.76 8.72 -4.56
CA THR A 40 -9.53 8.67 -6.03
C THR A 40 -8.10 8.94 -6.49
N ARG A 41 -7.13 8.92 -5.56
CA ARG A 41 -5.71 9.13 -5.84
C ARG A 41 -4.90 7.92 -5.39
N LEU A 42 -3.88 7.57 -6.18
CA LEU A 42 -3.00 6.46 -5.88
C LEU A 42 -1.82 6.91 -5.02
N TYR A 43 -1.59 6.18 -3.95
CA TYR A 43 -0.48 6.38 -3.03
C TYR A 43 0.36 5.12 -2.90
N ILE A 44 1.67 5.26 -2.79
CA ILE A 44 2.62 4.18 -2.57
C ILE A 44 3.26 4.29 -1.19
N ASN A 45 3.43 3.16 -0.50
CA ASN A 45 4.20 3.06 0.75
C ASN A 45 5.05 1.78 0.72
N ASN A 46 6.37 1.97 0.90
CA ASN A 46 7.38 0.89 0.82
C ASN A 46 8.15 0.69 2.13
N THR A 47 7.86 1.47 3.18
CA THR A 47 8.64 1.42 4.42
C THR A 47 8.06 0.41 5.39
N ASN A 48 6.87 0.69 5.92
CA ASN A 48 6.16 -0.16 6.88
C ASN A 48 4.69 -0.28 6.49
N TYR A 49 4.12 -1.47 6.70
CA TYR A 49 2.68 -1.65 6.57
C TYR A 49 1.97 -0.77 7.62
N THR A 50 0.99 -0.01 7.16
CA THR A 50 0.08 0.75 8.02
C THR A 50 -1.32 0.72 7.43
N LYS A 51 -2.34 0.52 8.26
CA LYS A 51 -3.73 0.67 7.84
C LYS A 51 -4.06 2.13 7.56
N GLU A 52 -3.46 3.04 8.31
CA GLU A 52 -3.68 4.47 8.17
C GLU A 52 -2.86 5.04 7.01
N MET A 53 -3.56 5.64 6.04
CA MET A 53 -2.96 6.29 4.86
C MET A 53 -2.70 7.79 5.08
N ASN A 54 -2.75 8.28 6.33
CA ASN A 54 -2.52 9.68 6.70
C ASN A 54 -1.09 9.90 7.22
N ASN A 55 -0.12 9.08 6.82
CA ASN A 55 1.26 9.20 7.27
C ASN A 55 2.19 9.72 6.15
N GLU A 56 3.31 10.29 6.56
CA GLU A 56 4.34 10.87 5.68
C GLU A 56 4.97 9.84 4.72
N ASN A 57 4.84 8.54 5.04
CA ASN A 57 5.34 7.44 4.22
C ASN A 57 4.44 7.13 3.01
N CYS A 58 3.19 7.60 2.99
CA CYS A 58 2.30 7.46 1.84
C CYS A 58 2.56 8.62 0.87
N LYS A 59 3.32 8.36 -0.19
CA LYS A 59 3.61 9.34 -1.26
C LYS A 59 2.63 9.15 -2.40
N ARG A 60 2.20 10.25 -3.05
CA ARG A 60 1.38 10.12 -4.27
C ARG A 60 2.22 9.46 -5.37
N LEU A 61 1.59 8.56 -6.11
CA LEU A 61 2.27 7.83 -7.17
C LEU A 61 2.75 8.77 -8.30
N GLU A 62 1.94 9.79 -8.61
CA GLU A 62 2.24 10.81 -9.63
C GLU A 62 3.41 11.74 -9.25
N ASP A 63 3.77 11.85 -7.96
CA ASP A 63 4.87 12.72 -7.53
C ASP A 63 6.23 11.98 -7.59
N LEU A 64 6.25 10.71 -8.03
CA LEU A 64 7.43 9.85 -8.05
C LEU A 64 7.91 9.45 -9.45
N PHE A 65 7.09 9.65 -10.49
CA PHE A 65 7.34 9.27 -11.88
C PHE A 65 6.96 10.43 -12.81
#